data_AF-A0AAV6AWK4-F1
#
_entry.id   AF-A0AAV6AWK4-F1
#
_cell.length_a   1.000
_cell.length_b   1.000
_cell.length_c   1.000
_cell.angle_alpha   90.00
_cell.angle_beta   90.00
_cell.angle_gamma   90.00
#
_symmetry.space_group_name_H-M   'P 1'
#
loop_
_entity.id
_entity.type
_entity.pdbx_description
1 polymer ?
#
loop_
_entity_poly.entity_id
_entity_poly.type
_entity_poly.pdbx_seq_one_letter_code
_entity_poly.pdbx_strand_id
1 'polypeptide(L)'
;NEVLQRQFEIANRFLGGEWGRLFGYIPFPQGMDRTAEMYEKIVKNGPYSEVGPKAQMNIGAAREKQKDFPEAVRAYERAADRYANREEVASEALFKAGLAYQKEAKTADYDQTVASRAIATFEDFSTLHPNDNRVPEAQKRIESLKVEQARGAFEIAKFYEKRKKWKAAVIYYNVANNVDRSSPYAEISRMRIEELNKRIGTNQ
;
A
#
# COMPACT_ATOMS: atom_id res chain seq x y z
N ASN A 1 10.11 -0.35 33.11
CA ASN A 1 9.18 -0.26 31.96
C ASN A 1 8.04 0.76 32.12
N GLU A 2 7.69 1.21 33.33
CA GLU A 2 6.57 2.15 33.55
C GLU A 2 6.68 3.49 32.78
N VAL A 3 7.90 4.02 32.61
CA VAL A 3 8.10 5.28 31.87
C VAL A 3 7.72 5.16 30.39
N LEU A 4 8.11 4.07 29.73
CA LEU A 4 7.77 3.83 28.31
C LEU A 4 6.26 3.62 28.14
N GLN A 5 5.62 2.94 29.09
CA GLN A 5 4.17 2.76 29.12
C GLN A 5 3.45 4.11 29.19
N ARG A 6 3.85 4.99 30.13
CA ARG A 6 3.27 6.33 30.25
C ARG A 6 3.49 7.18 28.98
N GLN A 7 4.68 7.11 28.37
CA GLN A 7 4.95 7.79 27.10
C GLN A 7 4.04 7.28 25.98
N PHE A 8 3.83 5.96 25.90
CA PHE A 8 2.97 5.32 24.91
C PHE A 8 1.50 5.73 25.07
N GLU A 9 1.00 5.78 26.31
CA GLU A 9 -0.35 6.24 26.61
C GLU A 9 -0.58 7.69 26.18
N ILE A 10 0.37 8.59 26.44
CA ILE A 10 0.29 9.98 25.99
C ILE A 10 0.28 10.06 24.46
N ALA A 11 1.17 9.31 23.79
CA ALA A 11 1.21 9.28 22.33
C ALA A 11 -0.11 8.74 21.74
N ASN A 12 -0.72 7.72 22.34
CA ASN A 12 -2.01 7.17 21.91
C ASN A 12 -3.16 8.17 22.01
N ARG A 13 -3.18 9.02 23.04
CA ARG A 13 -4.17 10.12 23.13
C ARG A 13 -4.06 11.06 21.95
N PHE A 14 -2.84 11.49 21.60
CA PHE A 14 -2.62 12.35 20.43
C PHE A 14 -2.91 11.64 19.11
N LEU A 15 -2.57 10.36 18.98
CA LEU A 15 -2.98 9.55 17.83
C LEU A 15 -4.50 9.50 17.72
N GLY A 16 -5.22 9.42 18.85
CA GLY A 16 -6.68 9.49 18.93
C GLY A 16 -7.29 10.83 18.54
N GLY A 17 -6.48 11.88 18.39
CA GLY A 17 -6.94 13.24 18.09
C GLY A 17 -7.24 14.09 19.33
N GLU A 18 -6.87 13.63 20.52
CA GLU A 18 -6.97 14.46 21.72
C GLU A 18 -6.02 15.65 21.62
N TRP A 19 -6.48 16.81 22.09
CA TRP A 19 -5.69 18.02 22.13
C TRP A 19 -4.78 18.00 23.36
N GLY A 20 -3.52 18.38 23.17
CA GLY A 20 -2.65 18.67 24.30
C GLY A 20 -3.15 19.90 25.05
N ARG A 21 -2.69 20.10 26.28
CA ARG A 21 -3.02 21.31 27.05
C ARG A 21 -1.75 22.12 27.33
N LEU A 22 -1.66 23.31 26.75
CA LEU A 22 -0.68 24.33 27.17
C LEU A 22 -1.13 24.94 28.49
N PHE A 23 -0.19 25.10 29.42
CA PHE A 23 -0.43 25.63 30.78
C PHE A 23 -1.55 24.92 31.57
N GLY A 24 -1.98 23.72 31.15
CA GLY A 24 -3.03 22.94 31.81
C GLY A 24 -4.47 23.21 31.34
N TYR A 25 -4.71 24.27 30.55
CA TYR A 25 -6.06 24.69 30.17
C TYR A 25 -6.24 25.07 28.69
N ILE A 26 -5.19 25.43 27.95
CA ILE A 26 -5.32 25.84 26.55
C ILE A 26 -5.20 24.61 25.64
N PRO A 27 -6.26 24.19 24.93
CA PRO A 27 -6.17 23.08 23.99
C PRO A 27 -5.24 23.45 22.83
N PHE A 28 -4.27 22.57 22.51
CA PHE A 28 -3.36 22.71 21.38
C PHE A 28 -3.33 21.42 20.56
N PRO A 29 -3.59 21.47 19.24
CA PRO A 29 -3.59 20.27 18.42
C PRO A 29 -2.15 19.81 18.24
N GLN A 30 -1.85 18.55 18.57
CA GLN A 30 -0.57 17.97 18.20
C GLN A 30 -0.70 17.40 16.78
N GLY A 31 0.16 17.89 15.88
CA GLY A 31 0.28 17.33 14.54
C GLY A 31 0.79 15.89 14.60
N MET A 32 0.38 15.07 13.64
CA MET A 32 0.77 13.66 13.57
C MET A 32 2.29 13.47 13.40
N ASP A 33 3.03 14.48 12.91
CA ASP A 33 4.49 14.48 12.91
C ASP A 33 5.05 14.33 14.33
N ARG A 34 4.57 15.15 15.26
CA ARG A 34 4.99 15.08 16.66
C ARG A 34 4.53 13.79 17.31
N THR A 35 3.33 13.31 16.98
CA THR A 35 2.84 12.01 17.45
C THR A 35 3.77 10.88 16.98
N ALA A 36 4.19 10.87 15.72
CA ALA A 36 5.16 9.91 15.19
C ALA A 36 6.52 10.01 15.91
N GLU A 37 7.05 11.22 16.12
CA GLU A 37 8.30 11.44 16.87
C GLU A 37 8.23 10.90 18.31
N MET A 38 7.07 11.01 18.97
CA MET A 38 6.88 10.44 20.31
C MET A 38 7.00 8.92 20.30
N TYR A 39 6.38 8.25 19.31
CA TYR A 39 6.54 6.81 19.14
C TYR A 39 7.97 6.42 18.75
N GLU A 40 8.65 7.18 17.89
CA GLU A 40 10.05 6.97 17.53
C GLU A 40 10.96 7.00 18.77
N LYS A 41 10.72 7.93 19.72
CA LYS A 41 11.46 7.98 20.99
C LYS A 41 11.22 6.73 21.85
N ILE A 42 9.98 6.24 21.93
CA ILE A 42 9.65 5.00 22.65
C ILE A 42 10.40 3.82 22.03
N VAL A 43 10.33 3.69 20.71
CA VAL A 43 11.00 2.63 19.96
C VAL A 43 12.52 2.71 20.11
N LYS A 44 13.10 3.91 20.10
CA LYS A 44 14.55 4.12 20.29
C LYS A 44 15.01 3.70 21.69
N ASN A 45 14.23 4.04 22.72
CA ASN A 45 14.60 3.79 24.11
C ASN A 45 14.28 2.36 24.57
N GLY A 46 13.37 1.67 23.91
CA GLY A 46 12.97 0.32 24.27
C GLY A 46 12.29 -0.42 23.13
N PRO A 47 13.02 -0.80 22.07
CA PRO A 47 12.45 -1.44 20.88
C PRO A 47 11.78 -2.78 21.22
N TYR A 48 12.35 -3.57 22.13
CA TYR A 48 11.78 -4.85 22.52
C TYR A 48 10.95 -4.79 23.81
N SER A 49 10.67 -3.59 24.30
CA SER A 49 9.75 -3.40 25.44
C SER A 49 8.33 -3.85 25.07
N GLU A 50 7.46 -3.97 26.08
CA GLU A 50 6.06 -4.37 25.89
C GLU A 50 5.32 -3.46 24.88
N VAL A 51 5.65 -2.17 24.87
CA VAL A 51 5.04 -1.17 23.97
C VAL A 51 5.82 -0.91 22.70
N GLY A 52 7.08 -1.36 22.60
CA GLY A 52 7.96 -1.10 21.46
C GLY A 52 7.36 -1.50 20.10
N PRO A 53 6.83 -2.72 19.94
CA PRO A 53 6.16 -3.12 18.70
C PRO A 53 4.95 -2.27 18.36
N LYS A 54 4.05 -2.04 19.33
CA LYS A 54 2.86 -1.22 19.13
C LYS A 54 3.21 0.23 18.80
N ALA A 55 4.26 0.77 19.41
CA ALA A 55 4.78 2.10 19.10
C ALA A 55 5.28 2.16 17.65
N GLN A 56 6.05 1.18 17.18
CA GLN A 56 6.50 1.13 15.78
C GLN A 56 5.33 1.07 14.80
N MET A 57 4.30 0.25 15.10
CA MET A 57 3.07 0.19 14.31
C MET A 57 2.32 1.53 14.30
N ASN A 58 2.29 2.22 15.44
CA ASN A 58 1.60 3.50 15.56
C ASN A 58 2.35 4.67 14.89
N ILE A 59 3.65 4.55 14.62
CA ILE A 59 4.33 5.46 13.69
C ILE A 59 3.66 5.37 12.32
N GLY A 60 3.45 4.16 11.81
CA GLY A 60 2.75 3.94 10.54
C GLY A 60 1.33 4.50 10.57
N ALA A 61 0.57 4.25 11.63
CA ALA A 61 -0.79 4.77 11.79
C ALA A 61 -0.84 6.31 11.82
N ALA A 62 0.13 6.97 12.47
CA ALA A 62 0.23 8.43 12.48
C ALA A 62 0.48 8.98 11.07
N ARG A 63 1.40 8.35 10.32
CA ARG A 63 1.70 8.71 8.91
C ARG A 63 0.49 8.49 8.00
N GLU A 64 -0.24 7.39 8.17
CA GLU A 64 -1.50 7.17 7.45
C GLU A 64 -2.54 8.26 7.71
N LYS A 65 -2.65 8.75 8.95
CA LYS A 65 -3.57 9.87 9.29
C LYS A 65 -3.16 11.17 8.60
N GLN A 66 -1.88 11.36 8.30
CA GLN A 66 -1.38 12.47 7.49
C GLN A 66 -1.59 12.27 5.99
N LYS A 67 -2.02 11.08 5.57
CA LYS A 67 -1.97 10.62 4.18
C LYS A 67 -0.54 10.58 3.61
N ASP A 68 0.47 10.54 4.48
CA ASP A 68 1.86 10.26 4.10
C ASP A 68 2.04 8.75 4.02
N PHE A 69 1.47 8.17 2.96
CA PHE A 69 1.54 6.73 2.72
C PHE A 69 2.97 6.21 2.52
N PRO A 70 3.89 6.93 1.85
CA PRO A 70 5.29 6.50 1.76
C PRO A 70 5.97 6.32 3.13
N GLU A 71 5.78 7.25 4.07
CA GLU A 71 6.33 7.08 5.42
C GLU A 71 5.58 6.03 6.24
N ALA A 72 4.27 5.86 6.01
CA ALA A 72 3.50 4.81 6.65
C ALA A 72 4.01 3.42 6.27
N VAL A 73 4.22 3.17 4.97
CA VAL A 73 4.84 1.95 4.44
C VAL A 73 6.17 1.70 5.12
N ARG A 74 7.09 2.69 5.10
CA ARG A 74 8.41 2.55 5.73
C ARG A 74 8.32 2.18 7.21
N ALA A 75 7.36 2.74 7.94
CA ALA A 75 7.16 2.44 9.35
C ALA A 75 6.65 1.02 9.59
N TYR A 76 5.74 0.52 8.74
CA TYR A 76 5.21 -0.83 8.80
C TYR A 76 6.24 -1.88 8.36
N GLU A 77 6.96 -1.67 7.25
CA GLU A 77 8.06 -2.57 6.84
C GLU A 77 9.12 -2.70 7.94
N ARG A 78 9.51 -1.58 8.57
CA ARG A 78 10.40 -1.61 9.74
C ARG A 78 9.83 -2.40 10.92
N ALA A 79 8.51 -2.44 11.10
CA ALA A 79 7.87 -3.25 12.14
C ALA A 79 7.95 -4.74 11.79
N ALA A 80 7.65 -5.09 10.54
CA ALA A 80 7.76 -6.45 10.03
C ALA A 80 9.17 -7.00 10.18
N ASP A 81 10.18 -6.23 9.74
CA ASP A 81 11.59 -6.64 9.81
C ASP A 81 12.08 -6.80 11.26
N ARG A 82 11.82 -5.78 12.10
CA ARG A 82 12.35 -5.74 13.46
C ARG A 82 11.73 -6.79 14.38
N TYR A 83 10.46 -7.08 14.16
CA TYR A 83 9.67 -8.00 14.99
C TYR A 83 9.28 -9.25 14.21
N ALA A 84 10.08 -9.67 13.22
CA ALA A 84 9.85 -10.87 12.41
C ALA A 84 9.68 -12.16 13.26
N ASN A 85 10.24 -12.20 14.46
CA ASN A 85 10.08 -13.31 15.41
C ASN A 85 8.78 -13.26 16.22
N ARG A 86 7.94 -12.22 16.05
CA ARG A 86 6.64 -12.05 16.69
C ARG A 86 5.57 -12.09 15.61
N GLU A 87 5.07 -13.30 15.35
CA GLU A 87 4.15 -13.61 14.24
C GLU A 87 3.01 -12.59 14.10
N GLU A 88 2.29 -12.30 15.19
CA GLU A 88 1.16 -11.36 15.18
C GLU A 88 1.57 -9.93 14.74
N VAL A 89 2.75 -9.47 15.16
CA VAL A 89 3.24 -8.13 14.81
C VAL A 89 3.70 -8.11 13.36
N ALA A 90 4.45 -9.13 12.94
CA ALA A 90 4.99 -9.22 11.59
C ALA A 90 3.86 -9.32 10.55
N SER A 91 2.87 -10.17 10.80
CA SER A 91 1.73 -10.36 9.90
C SER A 91 0.87 -9.09 9.82
N GLU A 92 0.60 -8.43 10.96
CA GLU A 92 -0.13 -7.16 10.97
C GLU A 92 0.63 -6.05 10.25
N ALA A 93 1.94 -5.97 10.45
CA ALA A 93 2.81 -4.99 9.82
C ALA A 93 2.84 -5.13 8.30
N LEU A 94 3.10 -6.33 7.77
CA LEU A 94 3.10 -6.57 6.33
C LEU A 94 1.74 -6.29 5.70
N PHE A 95 0.66 -6.73 6.35
CA PHE A 95 -0.69 -6.46 5.84
C PHE A 95 -0.97 -4.94 5.77
N LYS A 96 -0.60 -4.19 6.81
CA LYS A 96 -0.75 -2.72 6.84
C LYS A 96 0.18 -2.01 5.85
N ALA A 97 1.38 -2.52 5.59
CA ALA A 97 2.26 -2.01 4.52
C ALA A 97 1.58 -2.17 3.15
N GLY A 98 1.00 -3.33 2.84
CA GLY A 98 0.25 -3.55 1.60
C GLY A 98 -0.95 -2.61 1.46
N LEU A 99 -1.70 -2.38 2.55
CA LEU A 99 -2.79 -1.39 2.58
C LEU A 99 -2.30 0.04 2.32
N ALA A 100 -1.17 0.43 2.90
CA ALA A 100 -0.59 1.76 2.72
C ALA A 100 -0.11 1.96 1.28
N TYR A 101 0.61 1.00 0.69
CA TYR A 101 0.96 1.02 -0.74
C TYR A 101 -0.29 1.11 -1.64
N GLN A 102 -1.34 0.36 -1.34
CA GLN A 102 -2.59 0.43 -2.11
C GLN A 102 -3.23 1.82 -2.05
N LYS A 103 -3.16 2.52 -0.90
CA LYS A 103 -3.65 3.90 -0.77
C LYS A 103 -2.77 4.89 -1.54
N GLU A 104 -1.44 4.73 -1.46
CA GLU A 104 -0.47 5.53 -2.20
C GLU A 104 -0.71 5.45 -3.72
N ALA A 105 -0.88 4.23 -4.25
CA ALA A 105 -1.16 3.99 -5.67
C ALA A 105 -2.43 4.71 -6.16
N LYS A 106 -3.44 4.85 -5.29
CA LYS A 106 -4.69 5.56 -5.62
C LYS A 106 -4.53 7.08 -5.63
N THR A 107 -3.58 7.64 -4.89
CA THR A 107 -3.37 9.10 -4.82
C THR A 107 -2.45 9.64 -5.91
N ALA A 108 -1.50 8.85 -6.41
CA ALA A 108 -0.43 9.31 -7.29
C ALA A 108 -0.75 9.21 -8.80
N ASP A 109 -1.96 9.58 -9.23
CA ASP A 109 -2.43 9.36 -10.63
C ASP A 109 -2.16 7.93 -11.12
N TYR A 110 -2.66 6.94 -10.36
CA TYR A 110 -2.50 5.52 -10.67
C TYR A 110 -1.07 5.13 -11.11
N ASP A 111 -0.10 5.28 -10.21
CA ASP A 111 1.26 4.80 -10.43
C ASP A 111 1.29 3.26 -10.39
N GLN A 112 1.45 2.65 -11.57
CA GLN A 112 1.53 1.20 -11.72
C GLN A 112 2.68 0.59 -10.91
N THR A 113 3.76 1.34 -10.66
CA THR A 113 4.91 0.89 -9.86
C THR A 113 4.48 0.65 -8.42
N VAL A 114 3.74 1.60 -7.84
CA VAL A 114 3.25 1.51 -6.46
C VAL A 114 2.17 0.44 -6.34
N ALA A 115 1.29 0.30 -7.34
CA ALA A 115 0.32 -0.79 -7.39
C ALA A 115 1.00 -2.18 -7.40
N SER A 116 2.09 -2.34 -8.16
CA SER A 116 2.89 -3.57 -8.16
C SER A 116 3.56 -3.85 -6.82
N ARG A 117 4.02 -2.82 -6.11
CA ARG A 117 4.54 -2.98 -4.74
C ARG A 117 3.45 -3.44 -3.78
N ALA A 118 2.25 -2.87 -3.85
CA ALA A 118 1.12 -3.33 -3.05
C ALA A 118 0.80 -4.81 -3.30
N ILE A 119 0.77 -5.24 -4.57
CA ILE A 119 0.56 -6.65 -4.94
C ILE A 119 1.66 -7.52 -4.32
N ALA A 120 2.93 -7.19 -4.53
CA ALA A 120 4.05 -7.94 -4.00
C ALA A 120 3.98 -8.07 -2.47
N THR A 121 3.69 -6.98 -1.75
CA THR A 121 3.57 -7.01 -0.29
C THR A 121 2.40 -7.89 0.20
N PHE A 122 1.27 -7.92 -0.52
CA PHE A 122 0.16 -8.83 -0.18
C PHE A 122 0.48 -10.30 -0.52
N GLU A 123 1.23 -10.55 -1.60
CA GLU A 123 1.72 -11.89 -1.97
C GLU A 123 2.74 -12.38 -0.93
N ASP A 124 3.66 -11.53 -0.48
CA ASP A 124 4.60 -11.81 0.60
C ASP A 124 3.87 -12.10 1.91
N PHE A 125 2.91 -11.26 2.30
CA PHE A 125 2.07 -11.51 3.48
C PHE A 125 1.39 -12.88 3.42
N SER A 126 0.78 -13.22 2.29
CA SER A 126 0.08 -14.51 2.13
C SER A 126 1.04 -15.71 2.12
N THR A 127 2.27 -15.51 1.64
CA THR A 127 3.31 -16.54 1.58
C THR A 127 3.95 -16.77 2.95
N LEU A 128 4.26 -15.70 3.67
CA LEU A 128 4.92 -15.74 4.98
C LEU A 128 3.94 -16.10 6.11
N HIS A 129 2.67 -15.70 5.98
CA HIS A 129 1.64 -15.89 7.00
C HIS A 129 0.40 -16.62 6.45
N PRO A 130 0.55 -17.86 5.92
CA PRO A 130 -0.53 -18.54 5.18
C PRO A 130 -1.76 -18.90 6.01
N ASN A 131 -1.63 -18.95 7.34
CA ASN A 131 -2.72 -19.26 8.27
C ASN A 131 -3.41 -18.00 8.83
N ASP A 132 -2.96 -16.79 8.47
CA ASP A 132 -3.59 -15.55 8.92
C ASP A 132 -4.99 -15.40 8.30
N ASN A 133 -5.96 -15.00 9.10
CA ASN A 133 -7.36 -14.89 8.67
C ASN A 133 -7.58 -13.82 7.59
N ARG A 134 -6.61 -12.92 7.37
CA ARG A 134 -6.66 -11.88 6.34
C ARG A 134 -6.11 -12.34 4.98
N VAL A 135 -5.59 -13.55 4.83
CA VAL A 135 -5.11 -14.07 3.53
C VAL A 135 -6.17 -13.97 2.43
N PRO A 136 -7.45 -14.36 2.64
CA PRO A 136 -8.49 -14.17 1.63
C PRO A 136 -8.76 -12.70 1.28
N GLU A 137 -8.56 -11.78 2.24
CA GLU A 137 -8.68 -10.34 1.98
C GLU A 137 -7.51 -9.83 1.14
N ALA A 138 -6.27 -10.23 1.47
CA ALA A 138 -5.08 -9.92 0.70
C ALA A 138 -5.23 -10.37 -0.76
N GLN A 139 -5.72 -11.60 -0.99
CA GLN A 139 -5.99 -12.13 -2.32
C GLN A 139 -7.00 -11.29 -3.12
N LYS A 140 -8.12 -10.90 -2.49
CA LYS A 140 -9.10 -10.00 -3.13
C LYS A 140 -8.51 -8.63 -3.47
N ARG A 141 -7.61 -8.11 -2.62
CA ARG A 141 -6.92 -6.83 -2.88
C ARG A 141 -5.94 -6.95 -4.04
N ILE A 142 -5.21 -8.06 -4.14
CA ILE A 142 -4.35 -8.38 -5.29
C ILE A 142 -5.17 -8.41 -6.58
N GLU A 143 -6.29 -9.13 -6.60
CA GLU A 143 -7.18 -9.22 -7.75
C GLU A 143 -7.69 -7.83 -8.17
N SER A 144 -8.17 -7.02 -7.22
CA SER A 144 -8.61 -5.66 -7.50
C SER A 144 -7.48 -4.78 -8.07
N LEU A 145 -6.26 -4.90 -7.56
CA LEU A 145 -5.11 -4.15 -8.08
C LEU A 145 -4.74 -4.59 -9.50
N LYS A 146 -4.75 -5.90 -9.79
CA LYS A 146 -4.48 -6.45 -11.13
C LYS A 146 -5.55 -6.02 -12.14
N VAL A 147 -6.83 -6.00 -11.75
CA VAL A 147 -7.92 -5.47 -12.59
C VAL A 147 -7.71 -4.00 -12.93
N GLU A 148 -7.33 -3.16 -11.95
CA GLU A 148 -7.01 -1.75 -12.23
C GLU A 148 -5.79 -1.60 -13.13
N GLN A 149 -4.78 -2.48 -13.02
CA GLN A 149 -3.58 -2.44 -13.86
C GLN A 149 -3.95 -2.78 -15.31
N ALA A 150 -4.80 -3.80 -15.49
CA ALA A 150 -5.36 -4.17 -16.78
C ALA A 150 -6.18 -3.02 -17.38
N ARG A 151 -7.02 -2.35 -16.59
CA ARG A 151 -7.77 -1.15 -17.01
C ARG A 151 -6.84 -0.04 -17.50
N GLY A 152 -5.80 0.29 -16.72
CA GLY A 152 -4.85 1.34 -17.07
C GLY A 152 -4.13 1.05 -18.40
N ALA A 153 -3.62 -0.17 -18.56
CA ALA A 153 -2.99 -0.60 -19.80
C ALA A 153 -3.96 -0.56 -21.00
N PHE A 154 -5.21 -0.96 -20.78
CA PHE A 154 -6.26 -0.93 -21.80
C PHE A 154 -6.58 0.49 -22.29
N GLU A 155 -6.68 1.47 -21.37
CA GLU A 155 -6.91 2.87 -21.75
C GLU A 155 -5.73 3.48 -22.51
N ILE A 156 -4.49 3.12 -22.13
CA ILE A 156 -3.30 3.52 -22.90
C ILE A 156 -3.33 2.91 -24.30
N ALA A 157 -3.73 1.65 -24.44
CA ALA A 157 -3.87 0.98 -25.73
C ALA A 157 -4.88 1.72 -26.63
N LYS A 158 -6.06 2.06 -26.10
CA LYS A 158 -7.09 2.86 -26.81
C LYS A 158 -6.57 4.22 -27.24
N PHE A 159 -5.78 4.88 -26.40
CA PHE A 159 -5.17 6.18 -26.74
C PHE A 159 -4.23 6.07 -27.95
N TYR A 160 -3.36 5.05 -27.98
CA TYR A 160 -2.48 4.81 -29.13
C TYR A 160 -3.24 4.39 -30.38
N GLU A 161 -4.26 3.56 -30.21
CA GLU A 161 -5.12 3.11 -31.30
C GLU A 161 -5.82 4.29 -31.98
N LYS A 162 -6.41 5.21 -31.20
CA LYS A 162 -7.05 6.43 -31.72
C LYS A 162 -6.10 7.30 -32.55
N ARG A 163 -4.81 7.27 -32.22
CA ARG A 163 -3.73 7.97 -32.96
C ARG A 163 -3.14 7.16 -34.12
N LYS A 164 -3.76 6.03 -34.49
CA LYS A 164 -3.31 5.12 -35.54
C LYS A 164 -1.91 4.54 -35.31
N LYS A 165 -1.43 4.55 -34.05
CA LYS A 165 -0.16 3.93 -33.66
C LYS A 165 -0.38 2.46 -33.32
N TRP A 166 -0.69 1.66 -34.34
CA TRP A 166 -1.17 0.28 -34.19
C TRP A 166 -0.22 -0.63 -33.40
N LYS A 167 1.09 -0.60 -33.71
CA LYS A 167 2.09 -1.41 -33.01
C LYS A 167 2.13 -1.09 -31.51
N ALA A 168 2.07 0.19 -31.15
CA ALA A 168 2.04 0.60 -29.75
C ALA A 168 0.75 0.17 -29.05
N ALA A 169 -0.40 0.33 -29.71
CA ALA A 169 -1.68 -0.12 -29.17
C ALA A 169 -1.68 -1.64 -28.87
N VAL A 170 -1.16 -2.46 -29.80
CA VAL A 170 -1.01 -3.91 -29.61
C VAL A 170 -0.15 -4.24 -28.40
N ILE A 171 0.96 -3.52 -28.16
CA ILE A 171 1.80 -3.73 -26.97
C ILE A 171 0.97 -3.54 -25.69
N TYR A 172 0.25 -2.42 -25.58
CA TYR A 172 -0.52 -2.13 -24.37
C TYR A 172 -1.75 -3.03 -24.20
N TYR A 173 -2.41 -3.45 -25.28
CA TYR A 173 -3.44 -4.49 -25.19
C TYR A 173 -2.86 -5.82 -24.70
N ASN A 174 -1.65 -6.19 -25.11
CA ASN A 174 -1.00 -7.40 -24.59
C ASN A 174 -0.71 -7.27 -23.09
N VAL A 175 -0.30 -6.09 -22.61
CA VAL A 175 -0.14 -5.83 -21.17
C VAL A 175 -1.48 -6.01 -20.45
N ALA A 176 -2.55 -5.37 -20.93
CA ALA A 176 -3.88 -5.48 -20.33
C ALA A 176 -4.39 -6.94 -20.27
N ASN A 177 -4.14 -7.73 -21.32
CA ASN A 177 -4.49 -9.15 -21.35
C ASN A 177 -3.66 -10.01 -20.39
N ASN A 178 -2.38 -9.69 -20.17
CA ASN A 178 -1.48 -10.56 -19.41
C ASN A 178 -1.48 -10.28 -17.90
N VAL A 179 -1.80 -9.06 -17.47
CA VAL A 179 -1.86 -8.68 -16.05
C VAL A 179 -2.93 -9.50 -15.30
N ASP A 180 -4.12 -9.59 -15.88
CA ASP A 180 -5.20 -10.45 -15.40
C ASP A 180 -6.00 -10.96 -16.60
N ARG A 181 -5.74 -12.22 -16.96
CA ARG A 181 -6.38 -12.90 -18.10
C ARG A 181 -7.88 -13.14 -17.92
N SER A 182 -8.37 -13.06 -16.68
CA SER A 182 -9.78 -13.19 -16.31
C SER A 182 -10.50 -11.85 -16.23
N SER A 183 -9.77 -10.72 -16.27
CA SER A 183 -10.37 -9.39 -16.21
C SER A 183 -11.28 -9.11 -17.41
N PRO A 184 -12.28 -8.23 -17.25
CA PRO A 184 -13.12 -7.77 -18.38
C PRO A 184 -12.32 -7.16 -19.53
N TYR A 185 -11.11 -6.65 -19.25
CA TYR A 185 -10.24 -6.02 -20.25
C TYR A 185 -9.47 -7.04 -21.10
N ALA A 186 -9.25 -8.25 -20.60
CA ALA A 186 -8.43 -9.25 -21.28
C ALA A 186 -9.08 -9.73 -22.58
N GLU A 187 -10.37 -10.08 -22.55
CA GLU A 187 -11.09 -10.54 -23.74
C GLU A 187 -11.14 -9.47 -24.83
N ILE A 188 -11.52 -8.24 -24.45
CA ILE A 188 -11.57 -7.12 -25.40
C ILE A 188 -10.18 -6.86 -25.97
N SER A 189 -9.13 -6.90 -25.15
CA SER A 189 -7.75 -6.73 -25.60
C SER A 189 -7.35 -7.77 -26.63
N ARG A 190 -7.68 -9.06 -26.42
CA ARG A 190 -7.40 -10.13 -27.40
C ARG A 190 -8.05 -9.86 -28.75
N MET A 191 -9.33 -9.50 -28.75
CA MET A 191 -10.05 -9.15 -29.98
C MET A 191 -9.39 -7.97 -30.72
N ARG A 192 -9.04 -6.90 -29.99
CA ARG A 192 -8.36 -5.73 -30.57
C ARG A 192 -6.99 -6.10 -31.14
N ILE A 193 -6.19 -6.90 -30.44
CA ILE A 193 -4.88 -7.36 -30.91
C ILE A 193 -5.00 -8.05 -32.27
N GLU A 194 -5.95 -8.98 -32.43
CA GLU A 194 -6.15 -9.69 -33.69
C GLU A 194 -6.50 -8.74 -34.84
N GLU A 195 -7.43 -7.81 -34.61
CA GLU A 195 -7.84 -6.83 -35.60
C GLU A 195 -6.69 -5.90 -36.02
N LEU A 196 -5.93 -5.39 -35.05
CA LEU A 196 -4.82 -4.49 -35.31
C LEU A 196 -3.66 -5.19 -36.02
N ASN A 197 -3.36 -6.44 -35.68
CA ASN A 197 -2.33 -7.23 -36.36
C ASN A 197 -2.65 -7.44 -37.84
N LYS A 198 -3.92 -7.71 -38.19
CA LYS A 198 -4.37 -7.77 -39.60
C LYS A 198 -4.04 -6.46 -40.32
N ARG A 199 -4.41 -5.32 -39.74
CA ARG A 199 -4.14 -3.99 -40.32
C ARG A 199 -2.65 -3.67 -40.46
N ILE A 200 -1.81 -4.14 -39.54
CA ILE A 200 -0.35 -3.97 -39.62
C ILE A 200 0.21 -4.80 -40.78
N GLY A 201 -0.27 -6.04 -40.95
CA GLY A 201 0.17 -6.94 -42.02
C GLY A 201 -0.29 -6.52 -43.42
N THR A 202 -1.40 -5.79 -43.56
CA THR A 202 -1.87 -5.27 -44.86
C THR A 202 -1.16 -3.99 -45.32
N ASN A 203 -0.37 -3.35 -44.44
CA ASN A 203 0.31 -2.07 -44.71
C ASN A 203 1.84 -2.23 -44.89
N GLN A 204 2.34 -3.46 -45.11
CA GLN A 204 3.72 -3.77 -45.50
C GLN A 204 3.76 -4.21 -46.95
#